data_AF-A0A7W4AAR7-F1
#
_entry.id   AF-A0A7W4AAR7-F1
#
_cell.length_a   1.000
_cell.length_b   1.000
_cell.length_c   1.000
_cell.angle_alpha   90.00
_cell.angle_beta   90.00
_cell.angle_gamma   90.00
#
_symmetry.space_group_name_H-M   'P 1'
#
loop_
_entity.id
_entity.type
_entity.pdbx_description
1 polymer ?
#
loop_
_entity_poly.entity_id
_entity_poly.type
_entity_poly.pdbx_seq_one_letter_code
_entity_poly.pdbx_strand_id
1 'polypeptide(L)'
;MQFKLGLIVNPVAGLGGSVALKGSDGVAAKALALGAEPKANLRTKAALEVLLPYQDKITIYTVNHSMGESTATDLGFNTEVVYQSEHPSSADDTERAAKVLQQLGVDLILFAGGDGTARNICHAVEDSVPALGIPAGCKIHSGVYAITPKAAGRVVEMLVKGELVTLGDADVMDIDEDAFRQGTVKAKRYGEMQVPSEVRYVQAVKNGGKETDELVLADIAAYVVSEMDEDTLYVMGSGSTVAAIMQEMGLENTLLGVDLVADQSLIAQDLTAEQLLAMTHQRDTKLVITLIGGQGHIFGRGNQQLSPALIRAIGLDNIIVVATKTKLQALNGRPLICDTGDSELDDELSGYIRVTCGFNDHIMYAVGHQD
;
A
#
# COMPACT_ATOMS: atom_id res chain seq x y z
N MET A 1 1.76 9.87 -15.54
CA MET A 1 2.20 8.71 -14.72
C MET A 1 1.30 7.49 -14.99
N GLN A 2 1.89 6.28 -15.05
CA GLN A 2 1.15 5.02 -15.29
C GLN A 2 1.14 4.18 -14.01
N PHE A 3 -0.06 3.75 -13.56
CA PHE A 3 -0.27 2.90 -12.40
C PHE A 3 0.23 1.48 -12.67
N LYS A 4 1.16 0.98 -11.85
CA LYS A 4 1.73 -0.36 -11.93
C LYS A 4 0.87 -1.33 -11.12
N LEU A 5 -0.04 -2.04 -11.78
CA LEU A 5 -0.91 -3.01 -11.13
C LEU A 5 -0.30 -4.41 -11.22
N GLY A 6 0.08 -5.00 -10.08
CA GLY A 6 0.41 -6.41 -10.00
C GLY A 6 -0.86 -7.26 -10.01
N LEU A 7 -0.96 -8.27 -10.88
CA LEU A 7 -2.13 -9.17 -10.95
C LEU A 7 -1.71 -10.63 -10.76
N ILE A 8 -2.30 -11.30 -9.78
CA ILE A 8 -2.15 -12.76 -9.59
C ILE A 8 -3.52 -13.42 -9.47
N VAL A 9 -3.81 -14.38 -10.35
CA VAL A 9 -5.03 -15.19 -10.30
C VAL A 9 -4.67 -16.61 -9.91
N ASN A 10 -5.24 -17.13 -8.81
CA ASN A 10 -5.24 -18.56 -8.55
C ASN A 10 -6.33 -19.21 -9.43
N PRO A 11 -5.98 -19.94 -10.51
CA PRO A 11 -6.96 -20.36 -11.51
C PRO A 11 -7.99 -21.36 -10.95
N VAL A 12 -7.61 -22.12 -9.93
CA VAL A 12 -8.45 -23.17 -9.33
C VAL A 12 -9.18 -22.71 -8.06
N ALA A 13 -9.08 -21.43 -7.68
CA ALA A 13 -9.74 -20.91 -6.50
C ALA A 13 -11.27 -21.06 -6.58
N GLY A 14 -11.86 -21.52 -5.47
CA GLY A 14 -13.32 -21.64 -5.31
C GLY A 14 -13.97 -22.86 -5.98
N LEU A 15 -13.18 -23.68 -6.68
CA LEU A 15 -13.63 -24.76 -7.54
C LEU A 15 -14.37 -25.88 -6.78
N GLY A 16 -13.95 -26.26 -5.56
CA GLY A 16 -14.67 -27.29 -4.80
C GLY A 16 -15.96 -26.82 -4.12
N GLY A 17 -16.33 -25.55 -4.23
CA GLY A 17 -17.55 -25.00 -3.62
C GLY A 17 -18.83 -25.54 -4.25
N SER A 18 -18.91 -25.54 -5.58
CA SER A 18 -20.09 -26.00 -6.34
C SER A 18 -20.35 -27.49 -6.22
N VAL A 19 -19.32 -28.27 -5.85
CA VAL A 19 -19.35 -29.73 -5.74
C VAL A 19 -19.18 -30.21 -4.29
N ALA A 20 -19.42 -29.33 -3.31
CA ALA A 20 -19.42 -29.62 -1.88
C ALA A 20 -18.11 -30.21 -1.31
N LEU A 21 -16.96 -29.95 -1.94
CA LEU A 21 -15.63 -30.35 -1.46
C LEU A 21 -15.01 -29.35 -0.47
N LYS A 22 -15.71 -28.23 -0.20
CA LYS A 22 -15.37 -27.24 0.85
C LYS A 22 -13.99 -26.56 0.69
N GLY A 23 -13.47 -26.48 -0.52
CA GLY A 23 -12.15 -25.87 -0.83
C GLY A 23 -11.62 -26.40 -2.16
N SER A 24 -10.45 -25.92 -2.59
CA SER A 24 -9.80 -26.41 -3.82
C SER A 24 -8.50 -27.16 -3.55
N ASP A 25 -7.93 -27.02 -2.35
CA ASP A 25 -6.60 -27.54 -2.02
C ASP A 25 -6.62 -29.07 -1.98
N GLY A 26 -5.78 -29.68 -2.81
CA GLY A 26 -5.69 -31.13 -2.98
C GLY A 26 -6.90 -31.80 -3.63
N VAL A 27 -7.94 -31.04 -4.02
CA VAL A 27 -9.21 -31.58 -4.57
C VAL A 27 -9.61 -30.99 -5.92
N ALA A 28 -8.82 -30.07 -6.48
CA ALA A 28 -9.14 -29.40 -7.75
C ALA A 28 -9.45 -30.38 -8.90
N ALA A 29 -8.59 -31.39 -9.11
CA ALA A 29 -8.81 -32.40 -10.15
C ALA A 29 -10.12 -33.18 -9.96
N LYS A 30 -10.45 -33.52 -8.70
CA LYS A 30 -11.69 -34.21 -8.35
C LYS A 30 -12.91 -33.34 -8.61
N ALA A 31 -12.84 -32.05 -8.26
CA ALA A 31 -13.94 -31.13 -8.48
C ALA A 31 -14.19 -30.85 -9.98
N LEU A 32 -13.13 -30.75 -10.80
CA LEU A 32 -13.25 -30.68 -12.26
C LEU A 32 -13.92 -31.94 -12.81
N ALA A 33 -13.52 -33.12 -12.35
CA ALA A 33 -14.15 -34.39 -12.76
C ALA A 33 -15.64 -34.49 -12.36
N LEU A 34 -16.06 -33.76 -11.31
CA LEU A 34 -17.45 -33.63 -10.89
C LEU A 34 -18.20 -32.50 -11.63
N GLY A 35 -17.58 -31.86 -12.62
CA GLY A 35 -18.19 -30.80 -13.44
C GLY A 35 -18.11 -29.39 -12.83
N ALA A 36 -17.24 -29.15 -11.85
CA ALA A 36 -17.02 -27.81 -11.34
C ALA A 36 -16.31 -26.92 -12.38
N GLU A 37 -16.80 -25.71 -12.57
CA GLU A 37 -16.18 -24.72 -13.46
C GLU A 37 -15.32 -23.72 -12.67
N PRO A 38 -14.06 -23.46 -13.09
CA PRO A 38 -13.23 -22.43 -12.47
C PRO A 38 -13.81 -21.02 -12.68
N LYS A 39 -14.02 -20.28 -11.59
CA LYS A 39 -14.63 -18.92 -11.63
C LYS A 39 -13.66 -17.78 -11.33
N ALA A 40 -12.42 -18.07 -10.95
CA ALA A 40 -11.45 -17.06 -10.55
C ALA A 40 -11.19 -16.03 -11.66
N ASN A 41 -10.95 -16.48 -12.90
CA ASN A 41 -10.76 -15.60 -14.05
C ASN A 41 -12.01 -14.79 -14.39
N LEU A 42 -13.22 -15.37 -14.29
CA LEU A 42 -14.47 -14.63 -14.51
C LEU A 42 -14.66 -13.50 -13.48
N ARG A 43 -14.32 -13.76 -12.21
CA ARG A 43 -14.38 -12.74 -11.16
C ARG A 43 -13.31 -11.67 -11.36
N THR A 44 -12.10 -12.07 -11.75
CA THR A 44 -11.03 -11.14 -12.11
C THR A 44 -11.44 -10.22 -13.26
N LYS A 45 -12.04 -10.79 -14.31
CA LYS A 45 -12.59 -10.04 -15.43
C LYS A 45 -13.58 -8.98 -14.96
N ALA A 46 -14.51 -9.34 -14.07
CA ALA A 46 -15.48 -8.37 -13.53
C ALA A 46 -14.85 -7.23 -12.72
N ALA A 47 -13.68 -7.45 -12.10
CA ALA A 47 -12.92 -6.39 -11.43
C ALA A 47 -12.23 -5.48 -12.46
N LEU A 48 -11.51 -6.07 -13.42
CA LEU A 48 -10.78 -5.33 -14.46
C LEU A 48 -11.71 -4.59 -15.44
N GLU A 49 -12.93 -5.08 -15.64
CA GLU A 49 -13.96 -4.38 -16.45
C GLU A 49 -14.30 -2.99 -15.91
N VAL A 50 -14.17 -2.75 -14.60
CA VAL A 50 -14.34 -1.42 -13.99
C VAL A 50 -13.24 -0.45 -14.43
N LEU A 51 -12.06 -0.97 -14.79
CA LEU A 51 -10.86 -0.21 -15.10
C LEU A 51 -10.69 0.07 -16.60
N LEU A 52 -11.57 -0.45 -17.46
CA LEU A 52 -11.51 -0.22 -18.91
C LEU A 52 -11.43 1.25 -19.33
N PRO A 53 -12.11 2.21 -18.66
CA PRO A 53 -11.97 3.62 -19.00
C PRO A 53 -10.58 4.23 -18.72
N TYR A 54 -9.68 3.48 -18.07
CA TYR A 54 -8.37 3.93 -17.60
C TYR A 54 -7.22 3.05 -18.09
N GLN A 55 -7.43 2.25 -19.14
CA GLN A 55 -6.43 1.31 -19.67
C GLN A 55 -5.09 1.98 -20.00
N ASP A 56 -5.14 3.19 -20.56
CA ASP A 56 -3.96 3.99 -20.91
C ASP A 56 -3.13 4.41 -19.68
N LYS A 57 -3.77 4.43 -18.51
CA LYS A 57 -3.15 4.80 -17.24
C LYS A 57 -2.65 3.60 -16.43
N ILE A 58 -2.84 2.36 -16.89
CA ILE A 58 -2.54 1.16 -16.11
C ILE A 58 -1.65 0.22 -16.94
N THR A 59 -0.52 -0.19 -16.35
CA THR A 59 0.23 -1.35 -16.83
C THR A 59 0.03 -2.50 -15.86
N ILE A 60 -0.40 -3.65 -16.38
CA ILE A 60 -0.62 -4.87 -15.59
C ILE A 60 0.60 -5.76 -15.67
N TYR A 61 1.24 -6.01 -14.53
CA TYR A 61 2.33 -6.97 -14.39
C TYR A 61 1.77 -8.26 -13.82
N THR A 62 1.92 -9.38 -14.53
CA THR A 62 1.19 -10.61 -14.19
C THR A 62 1.94 -11.89 -14.54
N VAL A 63 1.26 -13.02 -14.35
CA VAL A 63 1.76 -14.36 -14.58
C VAL A 63 1.11 -14.94 -15.83
N ASN A 64 1.84 -15.82 -16.53
CA ASN A 64 1.41 -16.44 -17.78
C ASN A 64 0.04 -17.13 -17.71
N HIS A 65 -0.66 -17.10 -18.84
CA HIS A 65 -1.91 -17.78 -19.13
C HIS A 65 -3.03 -17.48 -18.09
N SER A 66 -3.61 -18.52 -17.50
CA SER A 66 -4.76 -18.42 -16.60
C SER A 66 -4.46 -17.78 -15.25
N MET A 67 -3.19 -17.50 -14.95
CA MET A 67 -2.80 -16.80 -13.73
C MET A 67 -2.85 -15.27 -13.84
N GLY A 68 -3.28 -14.74 -15.01
CA GLY A 68 -3.70 -13.35 -15.14
C GLY A 68 -3.53 -12.78 -16.55
N GLU A 69 -2.48 -13.22 -17.27
CA GLU A 69 -2.16 -12.77 -18.64
C GLU A 69 -3.36 -12.84 -19.58
N SER A 70 -4.04 -13.99 -19.65
CA SER A 70 -5.16 -14.16 -20.58
C SER A 70 -6.29 -13.18 -20.28
N THR A 71 -6.68 -13.03 -19.01
CA THR A 71 -7.77 -12.13 -18.63
C THR A 71 -7.42 -10.66 -18.88
N ALA A 72 -6.18 -10.24 -18.58
CA ALA A 72 -5.74 -8.86 -18.80
C ALA A 72 -5.62 -8.53 -20.30
N THR A 73 -5.03 -9.44 -21.08
CA THR A 73 -4.84 -9.27 -22.53
C THR A 73 -6.17 -9.30 -23.29
N ASP A 74 -7.09 -10.20 -22.94
CA ASP A 74 -8.42 -10.28 -23.56
C ASP A 74 -9.25 -9.00 -23.37
N LEU A 75 -8.99 -8.25 -22.29
CA LEU A 75 -9.61 -6.96 -22.01
C LEU A 75 -8.86 -5.79 -22.64
N GLY A 76 -7.67 -6.00 -23.22
CA GLY A 76 -6.89 -4.99 -23.94
C GLY A 76 -5.97 -4.13 -23.07
N PHE A 77 -5.65 -4.55 -21.84
CA PHE A 77 -4.68 -3.82 -21.01
C PHE A 77 -3.25 -4.00 -21.52
N ASN A 78 -2.40 -2.98 -21.35
CA ASN A 78 -0.96 -3.16 -21.47
C ASN A 78 -0.52 -4.17 -20.40
N THR A 79 -0.03 -5.33 -20.83
CA THR A 79 0.19 -6.49 -19.96
C THR A 79 1.61 -7.01 -20.14
N GLU A 80 2.33 -7.12 -19.02
CA GLU A 80 3.69 -7.65 -18.97
C GLU A 80 3.72 -8.92 -18.13
N VAL A 81 4.19 -10.02 -18.71
CA VAL A 81 4.36 -11.28 -17.99
C VAL A 81 5.71 -11.29 -17.29
N VAL A 82 5.69 -11.20 -15.96
CA VAL A 82 6.90 -11.09 -15.12
C VAL A 82 7.33 -12.43 -14.52
N TYR A 83 6.44 -13.43 -14.51
CA TYR A 83 6.72 -14.76 -14.02
C TYR A 83 6.09 -15.84 -14.91
N GLN A 84 6.83 -16.92 -15.13
CA GLN A 84 6.41 -18.08 -15.91
C GLN A 84 6.17 -19.26 -14.96
N SER A 85 4.90 -19.62 -14.78
CA SER A 85 4.45 -20.77 -14.00
C SER A 85 4.32 -22.04 -14.85
N GLU A 86 4.44 -23.19 -14.20
CA GLU A 86 4.09 -24.49 -14.78
C GLU A 86 2.56 -24.69 -14.84
N HIS A 87 2.11 -25.66 -15.64
CA HIS A 87 0.68 -26.01 -15.79
C HIS A 87 0.43 -27.46 -15.38
N PRO A 88 -0.40 -27.73 -14.35
CA PRO A 88 -1.13 -26.76 -13.52
C PRO A 88 -0.20 -25.98 -12.58
N SER A 89 -0.57 -24.74 -12.25
CA SER A 89 0.18 -23.91 -11.30
C SER A 89 -0.02 -24.34 -9.85
N SER A 90 0.89 -23.89 -8.99
CA SER A 90 0.98 -24.26 -7.58
C SER A 90 0.93 -23.05 -6.64
N ALA A 91 0.90 -23.32 -5.33
CA ALA A 91 1.05 -22.29 -4.31
C ALA A 91 2.41 -21.59 -4.40
N ASP A 92 3.49 -22.34 -4.66
CA ASP A 92 4.83 -21.80 -4.87
C ASP A 92 4.89 -20.79 -6.02
N ASP A 93 4.14 -21.04 -7.10
CA ASP A 93 4.04 -20.09 -8.22
C ASP A 93 3.40 -18.76 -7.80
N THR A 94 2.39 -18.82 -6.92
CA THR A 94 1.75 -17.62 -6.35
C THR A 94 2.75 -16.82 -5.51
N GLU A 95 3.53 -17.49 -4.66
CA GLU A 95 4.51 -16.84 -3.78
C GLU A 95 5.68 -16.24 -4.56
N ARG A 96 6.21 -16.96 -5.54
CA ARG A 96 7.30 -16.47 -6.39
C ARG A 96 6.84 -15.29 -7.25
N ALA A 97 5.65 -15.36 -7.82
CA ALA A 97 5.08 -14.24 -8.56
C ALA A 97 4.93 -12.99 -7.68
N ALA A 98 4.42 -13.15 -6.45
CA ALA A 98 4.26 -12.03 -5.52
C ALA A 98 5.60 -11.37 -5.17
N LYS A 99 6.67 -12.15 -4.95
CA LYS A 99 8.03 -11.61 -4.74
C LYS A 99 8.58 -10.87 -5.95
N VAL A 100 8.33 -11.37 -7.16
CA VAL A 100 8.75 -10.67 -8.39
C VAL A 100 8.03 -9.33 -8.53
N LEU A 101 6.71 -9.30 -8.25
CA LEU A 101 5.94 -8.05 -8.28
C LEU A 101 6.42 -7.05 -7.22
N GLN A 102 6.73 -7.52 -6.01
CA GLN A 102 7.33 -6.71 -4.95
C GLN A 102 8.65 -6.08 -5.40
N GLN A 103 9.58 -6.89 -5.94
CA GLN A 103 10.87 -6.42 -6.43
C GLN A 103 10.77 -5.42 -7.57
N LEU A 104 9.70 -5.53 -8.38
CA LEU A 104 9.42 -4.59 -9.47
C LEU A 104 8.87 -3.24 -8.97
N GLY A 105 8.46 -3.16 -7.70
CA GLY A 105 7.83 -1.97 -7.13
C GLY A 105 6.48 -1.66 -7.78
N VAL A 106 5.59 -2.67 -7.86
CA VAL A 106 4.19 -2.41 -8.24
C VAL A 106 3.48 -1.58 -7.16
N ASP A 107 2.56 -0.72 -7.57
CA ASP A 107 1.82 0.15 -6.64
C ASP A 107 0.85 -0.67 -5.79
N LEU A 108 0.28 -1.75 -6.35
CA LEU A 108 -0.69 -2.61 -5.68
C LEU A 108 -0.65 -4.02 -6.26
N ILE A 109 -0.69 -5.04 -5.40
CA ILE A 109 -0.97 -6.42 -5.79
C ILE A 109 -2.48 -6.69 -5.69
N LEU A 110 -3.15 -6.80 -6.83
CA LEU A 110 -4.52 -7.28 -6.94
C LEU A 110 -4.50 -8.78 -7.18
N PHE A 111 -5.11 -9.57 -6.28
CA PHE A 111 -5.07 -11.03 -6.40
C PHE A 111 -6.45 -11.66 -6.33
N ALA A 112 -6.70 -12.72 -7.11
CA ALA A 112 -7.96 -13.45 -7.10
C ALA A 112 -7.79 -14.83 -6.49
N GLY A 113 -8.45 -15.08 -5.36
CA GLY A 113 -8.25 -16.30 -4.59
C GLY A 113 -9.22 -16.50 -3.42
N GLY A 114 -8.90 -17.48 -2.59
CA GLY A 114 -9.49 -17.68 -1.24
C GLY A 114 -8.41 -17.54 -0.15
N ASP A 115 -8.74 -17.84 1.10
CA ASP A 115 -7.84 -17.62 2.24
C ASP A 115 -6.45 -18.26 2.04
N GLY A 116 -6.36 -19.46 1.46
CA GLY A 116 -5.05 -20.07 1.12
C GLY A 116 -4.18 -19.23 0.18
N THR A 117 -4.79 -18.56 -0.80
CA THR A 117 -4.09 -17.62 -1.70
C THR A 117 -3.66 -16.35 -0.95
N ALA A 118 -4.53 -15.80 -0.09
CA ALA A 118 -4.16 -14.66 0.75
C ALA A 118 -2.97 -15.00 1.67
N ARG A 119 -2.95 -16.22 2.23
CA ARG A 119 -1.83 -16.73 3.01
C ARG A 119 -0.53 -16.79 2.20
N ASN A 120 -0.58 -17.27 0.96
CA ASN A 120 0.60 -17.30 0.08
C ASN A 120 1.11 -15.89 -0.24
N ILE A 121 0.23 -14.94 -0.55
CA ILE A 121 0.64 -13.54 -0.78
C ILE A 121 1.26 -12.97 0.49
N CYS A 122 0.61 -13.11 1.64
CA CYS A 122 1.11 -12.63 2.93
C CYS A 122 2.48 -13.22 3.30
N HIS A 123 2.67 -14.52 3.08
CA HIS A 123 3.98 -15.16 3.28
C HIS A 123 5.07 -14.61 2.37
N ALA A 124 4.71 -14.17 1.16
CA ALA A 124 5.65 -13.75 0.15
C ALA A 124 6.09 -12.29 0.30
N VAL A 125 5.18 -11.39 0.65
CA VAL A 125 5.41 -9.93 0.64
C VAL A 125 5.14 -9.22 1.98
N GLU A 126 4.57 -9.92 2.97
CA GLU A 126 4.25 -9.36 4.29
C GLU A 126 3.46 -8.04 4.16
N ASP A 127 3.98 -6.94 4.70
CA ASP A 127 3.38 -5.59 4.67
C ASP A 127 4.09 -4.62 3.72
N SER A 128 5.07 -5.09 2.94
CA SER A 128 5.93 -4.25 2.10
C SER A 128 5.24 -3.67 0.85
N VAL A 129 4.16 -4.30 0.38
CA VAL A 129 3.39 -3.86 -0.78
C VAL A 129 1.91 -3.99 -0.47
N PRO A 130 1.10 -2.94 -0.69
CA PRO A 130 -0.35 -3.04 -0.56
C PRO A 130 -0.93 -4.19 -1.40
N ALA A 131 -1.86 -4.94 -0.81
CA ALA A 131 -2.51 -6.07 -1.46
C ALA A 131 -4.03 -5.99 -1.32
N LEU A 132 -4.76 -6.29 -2.40
CA LEU A 132 -6.22 -6.31 -2.41
C LEU A 132 -6.75 -7.60 -3.05
N GLY A 133 -7.58 -8.32 -2.29
CA GLY A 133 -8.19 -9.56 -2.73
C GLY A 133 -9.48 -9.34 -3.54
N ILE A 134 -9.54 -9.92 -4.74
CA ILE A 134 -10.76 -10.23 -5.47
C ILE A 134 -11.32 -11.54 -4.89
N PRO A 135 -12.51 -11.52 -4.27
CA PRO A 135 -13.03 -12.71 -3.63
C PRO A 135 -13.33 -13.77 -4.68
N ALA A 136 -12.62 -14.90 -4.68
CA ALA A 136 -12.85 -16.05 -5.58
C ALA A 136 -13.00 -17.39 -4.84
N GLY A 137 -12.63 -17.45 -3.56
CA GLY A 137 -12.83 -18.61 -2.69
C GLY A 137 -14.29 -18.89 -2.33
N CYS A 138 -14.54 -20.09 -1.78
CA CYS A 138 -15.88 -20.50 -1.35
C CYS A 138 -16.31 -19.84 -0.03
N LYS A 139 -15.37 -19.70 0.91
CA LYS A 139 -15.57 -19.13 2.24
C LYS A 139 -14.32 -18.35 2.59
N ILE A 140 -14.46 -17.03 2.62
CA ILE A 140 -13.36 -16.09 2.84
C ILE A 140 -13.53 -15.53 4.24
N HIS A 141 -12.49 -15.65 5.05
CA HIS A 141 -12.44 -15.18 6.42
C HIS A 141 -11.40 -14.07 6.62
N SER A 142 -10.41 -13.98 5.73
CA SER A 142 -9.40 -12.92 5.77
C SER A 142 -10.01 -11.55 5.48
N GLY A 143 -9.55 -10.53 6.21
CA GLY A 143 -9.99 -9.14 6.06
C GLY A 143 -9.47 -8.43 4.80
N VAL A 144 -8.67 -9.12 3.99
CA VAL A 144 -7.91 -8.56 2.86
C VAL A 144 -8.67 -8.52 1.53
N TYR A 145 -9.94 -8.91 1.54
CA TYR A 145 -10.77 -9.00 0.34
C TYR A 145 -11.76 -7.84 0.25
N ALA A 146 -11.97 -7.35 -0.97
CA ALA A 146 -13.13 -6.51 -1.25
C ALA A 146 -14.44 -7.32 -1.10
N ILE A 147 -15.54 -6.62 -0.82
CA ILE A 147 -16.86 -7.23 -0.65
C ILE A 147 -17.34 -7.94 -1.92
N THR A 148 -16.96 -7.41 -3.10
CA THR A 148 -17.27 -8.02 -4.41
C THR A 148 -16.11 -7.81 -5.39
N PRO A 149 -16.03 -8.59 -6.49
CA PRO A 149 -15.01 -8.36 -7.51
C PRO A 149 -15.06 -6.95 -8.11
N LYS A 150 -16.26 -6.40 -8.36
CA LYS A 150 -16.41 -5.03 -8.85
C LYS A 150 -15.96 -3.99 -7.82
N ALA A 151 -16.16 -4.25 -6.53
CA ALA A 151 -15.66 -3.37 -5.46
C ALA A 151 -14.13 -3.35 -5.42
N ALA A 152 -13.47 -4.49 -5.67
CA ALA A 152 -12.01 -4.51 -5.81
C ALA A 152 -11.56 -3.60 -6.96
N GLY A 153 -12.20 -3.72 -8.13
CA GLY A 153 -11.97 -2.83 -9.27
C GLY A 153 -12.22 -1.36 -8.94
N ARG A 154 -13.24 -1.05 -8.13
CA ARG A 154 -13.55 0.33 -7.72
C ARG A 154 -12.47 0.94 -6.84
N VAL A 155 -11.86 0.18 -5.92
CA VAL A 155 -10.74 0.68 -5.12
C VAL A 155 -9.54 1.04 -6.00
N VAL A 156 -9.22 0.20 -6.99
CA VAL A 156 -8.14 0.50 -7.95
C VAL A 156 -8.50 1.72 -8.82
N GLU A 157 -9.76 1.86 -9.23
CA GLU A 157 -10.24 3.04 -9.96
C GLU A 157 -10.03 4.34 -9.16
N MET A 158 -10.27 4.31 -7.85
CA MET A 158 -10.04 5.47 -6.97
C MET A 158 -8.55 5.86 -6.95
N LEU A 159 -7.65 4.89 -6.80
CA LEU A 159 -6.20 5.14 -6.85
C LEU A 159 -5.80 5.79 -8.17
N VAL A 160 -6.22 5.23 -9.31
CA VAL A 160 -5.88 5.72 -10.66
C VAL A 160 -6.44 7.13 -10.92
N LYS A 161 -7.51 7.53 -10.23
CA LYS A 161 -8.07 8.89 -10.27
C LYS A 161 -7.37 9.89 -9.35
N GLY A 162 -6.46 9.43 -8.48
CA GLY A 162 -5.90 10.25 -7.41
C GLY A 162 -6.90 10.58 -6.30
N GLU A 163 -7.99 9.81 -6.17
CA GLU A 163 -8.89 9.91 -5.03
C GLU A 163 -8.19 9.38 -3.78
N LEU A 164 -8.59 9.89 -2.60
CA LEU A 164 -8.06 9.35 -1.35
C LEU A 164 -8.50 7.89 -1.19
N VAL A 165 -7.57 7.03 -0.78
CA VAL A 165 -7.83 5.62 -0.48
C VAL A 165 -7.20 5.30 0.86
N THR A 166 -8.00 4.81 1.81
CA THR A 166 -7.49 4.42 3.12
C THR A 166 -6.62 3.18 2.98
N LEU A 167 -5.44 3.21 3.57
CA LEU A 167 -4.54 2.07 3.69
C LEU A 167 -4.56 1.63 5.15
N GLY A 168 -4.88 0.38 5.41
CA GLY A 168 -4.90 -0.15 6.78
C GLY A 168 -4.56 -1.62 6.83
N ASP A 169 -4.12 -2.06 8.00
CA ASP A 169 -3.77 -3.45 8.22
C ASP A 169 -5.02 -4.31 8.34
N ALA A 170 -4.98 -5.49 7.71
CA ALA A 170 -6.05 -6.45 7.80
C ALA A 170 -5.51 -7.87 8.02
N ASP A 171 -6.19 -8.59 8.90
CA ASP A 171 -5.82 -9.96 9.26
C ASP A 171 -5.96 -10.92 8.08
N VAL A 172 -4.90 -11.70 7.88
CA VAL A 172 -4.91 -12.89 7.04
C VAL A 172 -5.19 -14.08 7.93
N MET A 173 -6.25 -14.82 7.62
CA MET A 173 -6.72 -15.94 8.42
C MET A 173 -6.26 -17.25 7.80
N ASP A 174 -5.69 -18.14 8.61
CA ASP A 174 -5.45 -19.52 8.24
C ASP A 174 -6.57 -20.41 8.78
N ILE A 175 -7.09 -21.27 7.91
CA ILE A 175 -8.14 -22.21 8.24
C ILE A 175 -7.56 -23.60 8.06
N ASP A 176 -7.65 -24.39 9.11
CA ASP A 176 -7.39 -25.82 9.02
C ASP A 176 -8.49 -26.45 8.15
N GLU A 177 -8.22 -26.58 6.85
CA GLU A 177 -9.18 -27.09 5.88
C GLU A 177 -9.61 -28.54 6.18
N ASP A 178 -8.74 -29.35 6.77
CA ASP A 178 -9.08 -30.73 7.14
C ASP A 178 -10.04 -30.78 8.32
N ALA A 179 -9.78 -29.99 9.36
CA ALA A 179 -10.73 -29.79 10.46
C ALA A 179 -12.05 -29.20 9.95
N PHE A 180 -11.97 -28.28 8.99
CA PHE A 180 -13.15 -27.65 8.37
C PHE A 180 -13.99 -28.65 7.56
N ARG A 181 -13.35 -29.55 6.82
CA ARG A 181 -14.03 -30.65 6.12
C ARG A 181 -14.77 -31.55 7.10
N GLN A 182 -14.22 -31.74 8.29
CA GLN A 182 -14.83 -32.48 9.40
C GLN A 182 -15.87 -31.67 10.21
N GLY A 183 -16.15 -30.42 9.83
CA GLY A 183 -17.18 -29.57 10.45
C GLY A 183 -16.71 -28.74 11.64
N THR A 184 -15.41 -28.75 11.93
CA THR A 184 -14.80 -27.95 13.01
C THR A 184 -14.16 -26.71 12.43
N VAL A 185 -14.63 -25.52 12.81
CA VAL A 185 -14.02 -24.25 12.38
C VAL A 185 -12.97 -23.83 13.40
N LYS A 186 -11.70 -23.92 13.00
CA LYS A 186 -10.57 -23.32 13.72
C LYS A 186 -9.86 -22.37 12.77
N ALA A 187 -10.24 -21.10 12.84
CA ALA A 187 -9.52 -20.04 12.16
C ALA A 187 -8.49 -19.47 13.14
N LYS A 188 -7.24 -19.34 12.69
CA LYS A 188 -6.16 -18.67 13.43
C LYS A 188 -5.64 -17.52 12.59
N ARG A 189 -5.24 -16.43 13.25
CA ARG A 189 -4.52 -15.36 12.57
C ARG A 189 -3.18 -15.90 12.06
N TYR A 190 -2.90 -15.70 10.79
CA TYR A 190 -1.66 -16.09 10.12
C TYR A 190 -0.66 -14.93 10.12
N GLY A 191 -1.12 -13.76 9.69
CA GLY A 191 -0.33 -12.53 9.55
C GLY A 191 -1.24 -11.35 9.23
N GLU A 192 -0.66 -10.24 8.81
CA GLU A 192 -1.35 -9.03 8.35
C GLU A 192 -0.82 -8.62 6.98
N MET A 193 -1.63 -7.87 6.24
CA MET A 193 -1.22 -7.18 5.01
C MET A 193 -1.82 -5.77 5.02
N GLN A 194 -1.17 -4.83 4.33
CA GLN A 194 -1.74 -3.51 4.08
C GLN A 194 -2.77 -3.58 2.95
N VAL A 195 -3.99 -3.13 3.21
CA VAL A 195 -5.12 -3.27 2.29
C VAL A 195 -5.74 -1.92 1.98
N PRO A 196 -5.76 -1.51 0.70
CA PRO A 196 -6.46 -0.30 0.30
C PRO A 196 -7.98 -0.51 0.37
N SER A 197 -8.69 0.50 0.84
CA SER A 197 -10.15 0.51 0.91
C SER A 197 -10.73 1.92 0.71
N GLU A 198 -12.04 1.99 0.47
CA GLU A 198 -12.75 3.26 0.41
C GLU A 198 -12.48 4.10 1.66
N VAL A 199 -12.39 5.43 1.49
CA VAL A 199 -12.05 6.36 2.57
C VAL A 199 -12.96 6.15 3.76
N ARG A 200 -12.35 5.81 4.89
CA ARG A 200 -13.01 5.88 6.19
C ARG A 200 -12.64 7.19 6.85
N TYR A 201 -13.64 7.97 7.22
CA TYR A 201 -13.47 9.01 8.22
C TYR A 201 -13.72 8.33 9.56
N VAL A 202 -12.66 8.13 10.35
CA VAL A 202 -12.83 7.66 11.72
C VAL A 202 -13.50 8.79 12.48
N GLN A 203 -14.81 8.68 12.68
CA GLN A 203 -15.53 9.62 13.52
C GLN A 203 -15.04 9.40 14.95
N ALA A 204 -14.24 10.33 15.49
CA ALA A 204 -13.77 10.29 16.87
C ALA A 204 -14.99 10.30 17.81
N VAL A 205 -15.41 9.12 18.25
CA VAL A 205 -16.48 8.92 19.23
C VAL A 205 -15.93 9.28 20.61
N LYS A 206 -15.99 10.57 20.95
CA LYS A 206 -16.27 11.14 22.29
C LYS A 206 -16.13 12.67 22.31
N ASN A 207 -16.94 13.33 21.50
CA ASN A 207 -17.67 14.56 21.80
C ASN A 207 -18.28 15.01 20.47
N GLY A 208 -19.51 15.52 20.48
CA GLY A 208 -20.16 16.09 19.30
C GLY A 208 -19.51 17.41 18.85
N GLY A 209 -18.17 17.43 18.72
CA GLY A 209 -17.37 18.53 18.24
C GLY A 209 -17.00 18.30 16.78
N LYS A 210 -16.95 19.40 16.01
CA LYS A 210 -16.42 19.45 14.66
C LYS A 210 -14.95 19.01 14.71
N GLU A 211 -14.52 18.17 13.78
CA GLU A 211 -13.10 17.87 13.55
C GLU A 211 -12.36 19.20 13.35
N THR A 212 -11.43 19.53 14.24
CA THR A 212 -10.56 20.70 14.11
C THR A 212 -9.20 20.24 13.61
N ASP A 213 -8.56 21.04 12.77
CA ASP A 213 -7.21 20.74 12.28
C ASP A 213 -6.22 20.48 13.44
N GLU A 214 -6.40 21.14 14.59
CA GLU A 214 -5.59 20.91 15.79
C GLU A 214 -5.69 19.48 16.33
N LEU A 215 -6.91 18.89 16.38
CA LEU A 215 -7.09 17.52 16.85
C LEU A 215 -6.47 16.51 15.88
N VAL A 216 -6.61 16.74 14.58
CA VAL A 216 -5.98 15.89 13.55
C VAL A 216 -4.45 15.97 13.64
N LEU A 217 -3.89 17.16 13.85
CA LEU A 217 -2.45 17.32 14.04
C LEU A 217 -1.95 16.64 15.31
N ALA A 218 -2.70 16.70 16.41
CA ALA A 218 -2.37 15.98 17.63
C ALA A 218 -2.39 14.45 17.42
N ASP A 219 -3.38 13.93 16.69
CA ASP A 219 -3.48 12.51 16.36
C ASP A 219 -2.31 12.03 15.47
N ILE A 220 -1.93 12.82 14.45
CA ILE A 220 -0.74 12.58 13.63
C ILE A 220 0.51 12.56 14.52
N ALA A 221 0.64 13.56 15.40
CA ALA A 221 1.81 13.70 16.26
C ALA A 221 1.96 12.54 17.23
N ALA A 222 0.89 12.18 17.95
CA ALA A 222 0.88 11.07 18.87
C ALA A 222 1.26 9.74 18.20
N TYR A 223 0.78 9.50 16.97
CA TYR A 223 1.13 8.31 16.22
C TYR A 223 2.59 8.30 15.75
N VAL A 224 3.07 9.41 15.16
CA VAL A 224 4.47 9.45 14.70
C VAL A 224 5.43 9.25 15.87
N VAL A 225 5.17 9.88 17.03
CA VAL A 225 6.00 9.72 18.23
C VAL A 225 5.92 8.29 18.80
N SER A 226 4.76 7.63 18.75
CA SER A 226 4.65 6.23 19.22
C SER A 226 5.38 5.23 18.35
N GLU A 227 5.59 5.54 17.08
CA GLU A 227 6.33 4.72 16.11
C GLU A 227 7.81 5.12 15.97
N MET A 228 8.33 5.98 16.86
CA MET A 228 9.76 6.32 16.87
C MET A 228 10.58 5.20 17.49
N ASP A 229 11.58 4.72 16.74
CA ASP A 229 12.52 3.70 17.17
C ASP A 229 13.63 4.29 18.06
N GLU A 230 14.05 3.52 19.05
CA GLU A 230 15.26 3.81 19.84
C GLU A 230 16.51 3.75 18.94
N ASP A 231 17.56 4.49 19.31
CA ASP A 231 18.85 4.55 18.60
C ASP A 231 18.80 5.03 17.13
N THR A 232 17.64 5.54 16.69
CA THR A 232 17.40 6.03 15.31
C THR A 232 17.38 7.56 15.25
N LEU A 233 18.01 8.12 14.22
CA LEU A 233 17.95 9.55 13.93
C LEU A 233 16.67 9.89 13.15
N TYR A 234 16.05 11.02 13.49
CA TYR A 234 14.90 11.56 12.76
C TYR A 234 15.23 12.96 12.24
N VAL A 235 15.31 13.06 10.91
CA VAL A 235 15.37 14.34 10.20
C VAL A 235 13.95 14.90 10.16
N MET A 236 13.74 16.03 10.82
CA MET A 236 12.43 16.66 10.95
C MET A 236 12.35 17.81 9.94
N GLY A 237 11.55 17.63 8.90
CA GLY A 237 11.36 18.63 7.85
C GLY A 237 10.66 19.90 8.34
N SER A 238 10.48 20.85 7.42
CA SER A 238 9.80 22.12 7.71
C SER A 238 8.27 21.99 7.70
N GLY A 239 7.58 22.98 8.29
CA GLY A 239 6.14 23.15 8.18
C GLY A 239 5.33 22.79 9.44
N SER A 240 4.10 23.28 9.49
CA SER A 240 3.26 23.25 10.71
C SER A 240 2.87 21.85 11.17
N THR A 241 2.79 20.87 10.26
CA THR A 241 2.47 19.49 10.63
C THR A 241 3.65 18.82 11.33
N VAL A 242 4.89 19.08 10.89
CA VAL A 242 6.10 18.58 11.57
C VAL A 242 6.32 19.33 12.89
N ALA A 243 6.02 20.64 12.93
CA ALA A 243 6.07 21.41 14.16
C ALA A 243 5.14 20.85 15.27
N ALA A 244 3.96 20.33 14.91
CA ALA A 244 3.07 19.68 15.86
C ALA A 244 3.67 18.39 16.44
N ILE A 245 4.41 17.62 15.63
CA ILE A 245 5.13 16.40 16.08
C ILE A 245 6.25 16.77 17.06
N MET A 246 7.01 17.82 16.75
CA MET A 246 8.05 18.34 17.65
C MET A 246 7.47 18.84 18.97
N GLN A 247 6.33 19.53 18.91
CA GLN A 247 5.61 20.01 20.09
C GLN A 247 5.12 18.85 20.99
N GLU A 248 4.64 17.75 20.42
CA GLU A 248 4.21 16.57 21.17
C GLU A 248 5.36 15.95 21.99
N MET A 249 6.58 15.96 21.43
CA MET A 249 7.81 15.57 22.17
C MET A 249 8.29 16.63 23.17
N GLY A 250 7.68 17.81 23.21
CA GLY A 250 8.14 18.94 24.03
C GLY A 250 9.45 19.57 23.53
N LEU A 251 9.77 19.42 22.24
CA LEU A 251 10.99 19.92 21.63
C LEU A 251 10.79 21.25 20.91
N GLU A 252 11.84 22.07 20.89
CA GLU A 252 11.89 23.29 20.08
C GLU A 252 12.03 22.94 18.59
N ASN A 253 11.36 23.71 17.71
CA ASN A 253 11.36 23.47 16.26
C ASN A 253 11.62 24.76 15.45
N THR A 254 12.27 24.58 14.31
CA THR A 254 12.40 25.60 13.26
C THR A 254 11.33 25.41 12.19
N LEU A 255 10.34 26.31 12.13
CA LEU A 255 9.20 26.18 11.19
C LEU A 255 9.61 26.08 9.70
N LEU A 256 10.70 26.76 9.32
CA LEU A 256 11.24 26.78 7.95
C LEU A 256 12.60 26.06 7.82
N GLY A 257 13.09 25.49 8.91
CA GLY A 257 14.36 24.78 8.96
C GLY A 257 14.17 23.28 8.90
N VAL A 258 15.29 22.56 8.96
CA VAL A 258 15.30 21.11 9.12
C VAL A 258 16.08 20.79 10.39
N ASP A 259 15.41 20.14 11.34
CA ASP A 259 15.98 19.81 12.65
C ASP A 259 16.36 18.32 12.69
N LEU A 260 17.19 17.93 13.66
CA LEU A 260 17.60 16.54 13.89
C LEU A 260 17.27 16.11 15.32
N VAL A 261 16.56 14.99 15.44
CA VAL A 261 16.10 14.40 16.71
C VAL A 261 16.63 12.98 16.84
N ALA A 262 16.90 12.53 18.06
CA ALA A 262 17.11 11.12 18.40
C ALA A 262 16.66 10.88 19.84
N ASP A 263 16.06 9.73 20.11
CA ASP A 263 15.58 9.35 21.45
C ASP A 263 14.72 10.46 22.10
N GLN A 264 13.80 11.02 21.31
CA GLN A 264 12.92 12.15 21.67
C GLN A 264 13.67 13.39 22.20
N SER A 265 14.94 13.54 21.84
CA SER A 265 15.79 14.66 22.23
C SER A 265 16.28 15.41 21.00
N LEU A 266 16.26 16.74 21.09
CA LEU A 266 16.77 17.60 20.03
C LEU A 266 18.29 17.54 19.99
N ILE A 267 18.84 17.08 18.86
CA ILE A 267 20.29 16.96 18.64
C ILE A 267 20.86 18.24 18.03
N ALA A 268 20.16 18.79 17.04
CA ALA A 268 20.51 20.05 16.42
C ALA A 268 19.31 20.66 15.66
N GLN A 269 19.34 21.97 15.46
CA GLN A 269 18.29 22.74 14.79
C GLN A 269 18.81 23.44 13.55
N ASP A 270 17.90 23.70 12.60
CA ASP A 270 18.11 24.49 11.39
C ASP A 270 19.41 24.13 10.65
N LEU A 271 19.56 22.82 10.37
CA LEU A 271 20.76 22.26 9.78
C LEU A 271 20.82 22.50 8.27
N THR A 272 22.03 22.74 7.77
CA THR A 272 22.34 22.74 6.33
C THR A 272 22.38 21.31 5.77
N ALA A 273 22.28 21.18 4.45
CA ALA A 273 22.39 19.88 3.77
C ALA A 273 23.69 19.12 4.09
N GLU A 274 24.83 19.83 4.13
CA GLU A 274 26.13 19.23 4.44
C GLU A 274 26.19 18.72 5.89
N GLN A 275 25.62 19.46 6.84
CA GLN A 275 25.54 19.04 8.24
C GLN A 275 24.65 17.82 8.41
N LEU A 276 23.46 17.82 7.79
CA LEU A 276 22.54 16.67 7.83
C LEU A 276 23.23 15.43 7.28
N LEU A 277 23.86 15.52 6.11
CA LEU A 277 24.55 14.39 5.49
C LEU A 277 25.69 13.86 6.36
N ALA A 278 26.49 14.75 6.96
CA ALA A 278 27.59 14.35 7.85
C ALA A 278 27.11 13.69 9.15
N MET A 279 26.02 14.20 9.74
CA MET A 279 25.49 13.71 11.02
C MET A 279 24.70 12.40 10.89
N THR A 280 24.10 12.16 9.73
CA THR A 280 23.29 10.96 9.42
C THR A 280 24.11 9.85 8.75
N HIS A 281 25.35 10.14 8.34
CA HIS A 281 26.20 9.18 7.65
C HIS A 281 26.38 7.87 8.44
N GLN A 282 26.01 6.74 7.83
CA GLN A 282 26.09 5.39 8.42
C GLN A 282 25.33 5.23 9.74
N ARG A 283 24.26 6.01 9.93
CA ARG A 283 23.35 5.86 11.06
C ARG A 283 21.95 5.61 10.55
N ASP A 284 21.23 4.73 11.23
CA ASP A 284 19.82 4.50 10.96
C ASP A 284 19.08 5.83 11.10
N THR A 285 18.48 6.28 10.00
CA THR A 285 17.91 7.62 9.87
C THR A 285 16.59 7.52 9.14
N LYS A 286 15.57 8.20 9.68
CA LYS A 286 14.27 8.39 9.05
C LYS A 286 14.02 9.87 8.80
N LEU A 287 13.18 10.17 7.81
CA LEU A 287 12.78 11.53 7.44
C LEU A 287 11.29 11.72 7.70
N VAL A 288 10.91 12.70 8.52
CA VAL A 288 9.51 13.11 8.71
C VAL A 288 9.26 14.38 7.92
N ILE A 289 8.30 14.34 6.99
CA ILE A 289 8.07 15.44 6.05
C ILE A 289 6.59 15.65 5.75
N THR A 290 6.20 16.89 5.45
CA THR A 290 4.82 17.25 5.04
C THR A 290 4.84 17.97 3.69
N LEU A 291 3.70 17.94 2.99
CA LEU A 291 3.51 18.77 1.82
C LEU A 291 3.38 20.27 2.15
N ILE A 292 3.72 21.11 1.16
CA ILE A 292 3.27 22.51 1.09
C ILE A 292 1.80 22.54 0.66
N GLY A 293 0.94 23.09 1.52
CA GLY A 293 -0.50 23.17 1.30
C GLY A 293 -0.89 23.84 -0.03
N GLY A 294 -1.85 23.23 -0.74
CA GLY A 294 -2.36 23.70 -2.04
C GLY A 294 -1.42 23.45 -3.24
N GLN A 295 -0.13 23.25 -2.99
CA GLN A 295 0.89 23.02 -4.02
C GLN A 295 1.31 21.56 -4.13
N GLY A 296 1.24 20.78 -3.03
CA GLY A 296 1.57 19.36 -3.04
C GLY A 296 3.06 19.03 -3.03
N HIS A 297 3.96 20.02 -2.99
CA HIS A 297 5.40 19.76 -2.97
C HIS A 297 5.80 19.15 -1.63
N ILE A 298 6.47 18.00 -1.68
CA ILE A 298 7.14 17.37 -0.53
C ILE A 298 8.65 17.57 -0.56
N PHE A 299 9.27 17.71 -1.74
CA PHE A 299 10.71 17.97 -1.87
C PHE A 299 11.02 19.19 -2.74
N GLY A 300 12.21 19.77 -2.53
CA GLY A 300 12.75 20.90 -3.28
C GLY A 300 12.30 22.26 -2.77
N ARG A 301 11.00 22.53 -2.86
CA ARG A 301 10.47 23.85 -2.49
C ARG A 301 10.35 23.97 -0.98
N GLY A 302 11.02 24.97 -0.40
CA GLY A 302 10.91 25.29 1.03
C GLY A 302 11.65 24.35 1.98
N ASN A 303 12.43 23.41 1.43
CA ASN A 303 13.22 22.42 2.18
C ASN A 303 14.47 21.96 1.39
N GLN A 304 15.17 22.89 0.72
CA GLN A 304 16.40 22.59 -0.06
C GLN A 304 17.52 21.93 0.76
N GLN A 305 17.46 21.99 2.09
CA GLN A 305 18.38 21.26 2.97
C GLN A 305 18.29 19.73 2.77
N LEU A 306 17.15 19.23 2.29
CA LEU A 306 16.95 17.82 1.92
C LEU A 306 17.53 17.53 0.53
N SER A 307 18.86 17.52 0.46
CA SER A 307 19.58 17.27 -0.79
C SER A 307 19.33 15.85 -1.36
N PRO A 308 19.48 15.64 -2.68
CA PRO A 308 19.38 14.30 -3.29
C PRO A 308 20.29 13.25 -2.63
N ALA A 309 21.51 13.65 -2.25
CA ALA A 309 22.45 12.76 -1.58
C ALA A 309 21.94 12.32 -0.20
N LEU A 310 21.30 13.22 0.55
CA LEU A 310 20.70 12.89 1.85
C LEU A 310 19.49 11.97 1.68
N ILE A 311 18.60 12.27 0.74
CA ILE A 311 17.39 11.47 0.49
C ILE A 311 17.78 10.03 0.12
N ARG A 312 18.74 9.84 -0.79
CA ARG A 312 19.24 8.50 -1.14
C ARG A 312 19.95 7.80 0.02
N ALA A 313 20.68 8.54 0.87
CA ALA A 313 21.33 7.97 2.04
C ALA A 313 20.33 7.50 3.11
N ILE A 314 19.21 8.21 3.26
CA ILE A 314 18.10 7.82 4.15
C ILE A 314 17.37 6.60 3.58
N GLY A 315 17.15 6.56 2.26
CA GLY A 315 16.39 5.52 1.58
C GLY A 315 14.88 5.78 1.61
N LEU A 316 14.20 5.40 0.54
CA LEU A 316 12.80 5.77 0.30
C LEU A 316 11.84 5.16 1.34
N ASP A 317 12.12 3.94 1.78
CA ASP A 317 11.33 3.23 2.79
C ASP A 317 11.38 3.91 4.17
N ASN A 318 12.34 4.80 4.39
CA ASN A 318 12.53 5.55 5.64
C ASN A 318 11.92 6.96 5.59
N ILE A 319 11.16 7.29 4.55
CA ILE A 319 10.47 8.58 4.40
C ILE A 319 9.04 8.46 4.93
N ILE A 320 8.76 9.18 6.02
CA ILE A 320 7.46 9.27 6.68
C ILE A 320 6.78 10.57 6.23
N VAL A 321 5.81 10.44 5.32
CA VAL A 321 5.01 11.59 4.88
C VAL A 321 3.80 11.77 5.81
N VAL A 322 3.63 12.98 6.32
CA VAL A 322 2.53 13.36 7.22
C VAL A 322 1.69 14.48 6.61
N ALA A 323 0.36 14.34 6.64
CA ALA A 323 -0.55 15.35 6.13
C ALA A 323 -1.98 15.14 6.61
N THR A 324 -2.74 16.21 6.83
CA THR A 324 -4.19 16.06 7.04
C THR A 324 -4.89 15.68 5.73
N LYS A 325 -6.00 14.92 5.82
CA LYS A 325 -6.86 14.60 4.66
C LYS A 325 -7.33 15.87 3.94
N THR A 326 -7.61 16.94 4.68
CA THR A 326 -7.96 18.26 4.12
C THR A 326 -6.88 18.81 3.19
N LYS A 327 -5.59 18.73 3.58
CA LYS A 327 -4.48 19.18 2.73
C LYS A 327 -4.36 18.36 1.44
N LEU A 328 -4.54 17.04 1.53
CA LEU A 328 -4.51 16.14 0.37
C LEU A 328 -5.71 16.37 -0.56
N GLN A 329 -6.91 16.55 -0.02
CA GLN A 329 -8.12 16.84 -0.80
C GLN A 329 -8.01 18.17 -1.56
N ALA A 330 -7.36 19.17 -0.97
CA ALA A 330 -7.13 20.46 -1.62
C ALA A 330 -6.26 20.36 -2.89
N LEU A 331 -5.56 19.24 -3.10
CA LEU A 331 -4.83 18.98 -4.34
C LEU A 331 -5.75 18.59 -5.50
N ASN A 332 -7.01 18.23 -5.24
CA ASN A 332 -8.02 17.86 -6.24
C ASN A 332 -7.55 16.72 -7.17
N GLY A 333 -6.99 15.66 -6.59
CA GLY A 333 -6.50 14.48 -7.31
C GLY A 333 -5.13 14.66 -7.99
N ARG A 334 -4.49 15.82 -7.82
CA ARG A 334 -3.09 16.01 -8.26
C ARG A 334 -2.14 15.26 -7.34
N PRO A 335 -1.06 14.64 -7.87
CA PRO A 335 -0.08 13.94 -7.05
C PRO A 335 0.70 14.91 -6.15
N LEU A 336 1.37 14.36 -5.14
CA LEU A 336 2.46 15.05 -4.45
C LEU A 336 3.64 15.23 -5.41
N ILE A 337 4.37 16.32 -5.23
CA ILE A 337 5.42 16.75 -6.16
C ILE A 337 6.78 16.61 -5.50
N CYS A 338 7.68 15.94 -6.21
CA CYS A 338 9.11 15.90 -5.95
C CYS A 338 9.81 16.79 -6.98
N ASP A 339 10.63 17.73 -6.50
CA ASP A 339 11.48 18.60 -7.31
C ASP A 339 12.85 18.66 -6.61
N THR A 340 13.52 17.51 -6.52
CA THR A 340 14.78 17.40 -5.76
C THR A 340 15.95 18.08 -6.46
N GLY A 341 15.78 18.50 -7.72
CA GLY A 341 16.83 18.97 -8.61
C GLY A 341 17.63 17.83 -9.26
N ASP A 342 17.25 16.58 -9.03
CA ASP A 342 17.79 15.36 -9.62
C ASP A 342 16.64 14.55 -10.22
N SER A 343 16.54 14.52 -11.56
CA SER A 343 15.43 13.87 -12.25
C SER A 343 15.39 12.36 -12.04
N GLU A 344 16.55 11.71 -11.85
CA GLU A 344 16.57 10.26 -11.60
C GLU A 344 15.97 9.97 -10.21
N LEU A 345 16.27 10.80 -9.21
CA LEU A 345 15.68 10.67 -7.88
C LEU A 345 14.17 10.99 -7.89
N ASP A 346 13.74 11.99 -8.67
CA ASP A 346 12.32 12.32 -8.79
C ASP A 346 11.52 11.17 -9.43
N ASP A 347 12.11 10.46 -10.40
CA ASP A 347 11.55 9.22 -10.97
C ASP A 347 11.53 8.06 -9.97
N GLU A 348 12.60 7.90 -9.16
CA GLU A 348 12.67 6.89 -8.07
C GLU A 348 11.58 7.14 -7.02
N LEU A 349 11.29 8.39 -6.69
CA LEU A 349 10.27 8.81 -5.71
C LEU A 349 8.83 8.76 -6.26
N SER A 350 8.66 8.61 -7.57
CA SER A 350 7.36 8.55 -8.22
C SER A 350 6.69 7.20 -7.98
N GLY A 351 5.38 7.20 -7.72
CA GLY A 351 4.68 5.99 -7.28
C GLY A 351 3.47 6.32 -6.42
N TYR A 352 3.13 5.42 -5.52
CA TYR A 352 2.24 5.71 -4.41
C TYR A 352 3.00 5.59 -3.10
N ILE A 353 2.71 6.52 -2.20
CA ILE A 353 3.29 6.55 -0.86
C ILE A 353 2.21 6.47 0.20
N ARG A 354 2.56 5.89 1.35
CA ARG A 354 1.76 5.94 2.57
C ARG A 354 1.90 7.33 3.20
N VAL A 355 0.77 8.00 3.39
CA VAL A 355 0.68 9.28 4.09
C VAL A 355 -0.05 9.07 5.42
N THR A 356 0.57 9.45 6.53
CA THR A 356 -0.04 9.44 7.85
C THR A 356 -0.94 10.65 8.03
N CYS A 357 -2.22 10.40 8.27
CA CYS A 357 -3.28 11.40 8.32
C CYS A 357 -3.95 11.56 9.68
N GLY A 358 -3.65 10.68 10.63
CA GLY A 358 -4.19 10.67 11.98
C GLY A 358 -3.62 9.51 12.77
N PHE A 359 -4.23 9.19 13.91
CA PHE A 359 -3.75 8.11 14.77
C PHE A 359 -4.07 6.75 14.16
N ASN A 360 -3.03 6.06 13.67
CA ASN A 360 -3.15 4.81 12.91
C ASN A 360 -4.12 4.94 11.70
N ASP A 361 -4.11 6.10 11.05
CA ASP A 361 -4.94 6.41 9.88
C ASP A 361 -4.03 6.84 8.73
N HIS A 362 -4.02 6.01 7.68
CA HIS A 362 -3.13 6.19 6.54
C HIS A 362 -3.91 6.28 5.23
N ILE A 363 -3.37 7.08 4.31
CA ILE A 363 -3.85 7.19 2.94
C ILE A 363 -2.74 6.73 2.00
N MET A 364 -3.11 5.96 0.99
CA MET A 364 -2.25 5.70 -0.16
C MET A 364 -2.44 6.84 -1.16
N TYR A 365 -1.37 7.57 -1.50
CA TYR A 365 -1.44 8.78 -2.32
C TYR A 365 -0.36 8.82 -3.40
N ALA A 366 -0.70 9.34 -4.57
CA ALA A 366 0.22 9.39 -5.70
C ALA A 366 1.33 10.45 -5.50
N VAL A 367 2.55 10.11 -5.93
CA VAL A 367 3.70 10.99 -6.02
C VAL A 367 4.19 10.97 -7.46
N GLY A 368 4.47 12.15 -8.01
CA GLY A 368 5.04 12.26 -9.35
C GLY A 368 4.81 13.62 -10.00
N HIS A 369 5.24 13.75 -11.25
CA HIS A 369 5.13 15.00 -11.98
C HIS A 369 3.68 15.27 -12.43
N GLN A 370 3.31 16.55 -12.34
CA GLN A 370 2.13 17.05 -13.01
C GLN A 370 2.51 17.28 -14.48
N ASP A 371 2.01 16.44 -15.40
CA ASP A 371 2.17 16.64 -16.84
C ASP A 371 1.67 18.03 -17.30
#